data_AF-A0A3P9K178-F1
#
_entry.id   AF-A0A3P9K178-F1
#
_cell.length_a   1.000
_cell.length_b   1.000
_cell.length_c   1.000
_cell.angle_alpha   90.00
_cell.angle_beta   90.00
_cell.angle_gamma   90.00
#
_symmetry.space_group_name_H-M   'P 1'
#
loop_
_entity.id
_entity.type
_entity.pdbx_description
1 polymer ?
#
loop_
_entity_poly.entity_id
_entity_poly.type
_entity_poly.pdbx_seq_one_letter_code
_entity_poly.pdbx_strand_id
1 'polypeptide(L)'
;MFLGQCDTVKWASCTGPPCQCTIPLTKDINQPLNCSALAPKCFLMKVEMFRRSKGLDTRTVGKPEEGFVDNDVLYDPECESDGKFKPKQCNNTEECWCVNSAGVRRTEKEDKNIKCDKLNKFAPMVGAQKLYFTNIWVYYVDVEPPTFKMNRLAGGVIAAIVVVLLIVAAGLLLLFFWNRRNKKYRKTQVRHFLSVFLGL
;
A
#
# COMPACT_ATOMS: atom_id res chain seq x y z
N MET A 1 31.87 -21.71 -21.36
CA MET A 1 30.62 -22.12 -20.70
C MET A 1 31.00 -22.57 -19.30
N PHE A 2 30.83 -21.71 -18.29
CA PHE A 2 31.28 -22.02 -16.92
C PHE A 2 30.35 -23.08 -16.32
N LEU A 3 30.89 -24.26 -16.02
CA LEU A 3 30.16 -25.32 -15.32
C LEU A 3 29.74 -24.78 -13.94
N GLY A 4 28.44 -24.63 -13.72
CA GLY A 4 27.88 -24.21 -12.43
C GLY A 4 27.49 -22.73 -12.31
N GLN A 5 27.20 -22.02 -13.41
CA GLN A 5 26.69 -20.65 -13.35
C GLN A 5 25.38 -20.49 -14.11
N CYS A 6 24.41 -19.80 -13.49
CA CYS A 6 23.11 -19.52 -14.07
C CYS A 6 23.10 -18.12 -14.67
N ASP A 7 23.06 -18.01 -16.00
CA ASP A 7 23.12 -16.72 -16.70
C ASP A 7 21.94 -15.80 -16.34
N THR A 8 20.77 -16.38 -16.05
CA THR A 8 19.57 -15.65 -15.67
C THR A 8 19.57 -15.16 -14.22
N VAL A 9 20.27 -15.84 -13.31
CA VAL A 9 20.27 -15.55 -11.86
C VAL A 9 21.66 -15.73 -11.28
N LYS A 10 22.43 -14.63 -11.22
CA LYS A 10 23.85 -14.64 -10.83
C LYS A 10 24.14 -15.15 -9.42
N TRP A 11 23.17 -15.10 -8.50
CA TRP A 11 23.32 -15.51 -7.10
C TRP A 11 22.72 -16.90 -6.80
N ALA A 12 22.25 -17.63 -7.82
CA ALA A 12 21.74 -18.99 -7.64
C ALA A 12 22.87 -19.97 -7.26
N SER A 13 22.54 -20.97 -6.44
CA SER A 13 23.49 -22.03 -6.08
C SER A 13 23.34 -23.19 -7.05
N CYS A 14 24.38 -23.46 -7.85
CA CYS A 14 24.38 -24.49 -8.87
C CYS A 14 25.37 -25.59 -8.53
N THR A 15 24.90 -26.83 -8.47
CA THR A 15 25.76 -28.02 -8.35
C THR A 15 25.99 -28.66 -9.74
N GLY A 16 27.06 -29.45 -9.85
CA GLY A 16 27.69 -29.94 -11.10
C GLY A 16 26.78 -30.65 -12.13
N PRO A 17 27.34 -31.21 -13.22
CA PRO A 17 26.56 -31.63 -14.38
C PRO A 17 25.61 -32.82 -14.09
N PRO A 18 24.33 -32.77 -14.53
CA PRO A 18 23.67 -31.64 -15.22
C PRO A 18 23.40 -30.47 -14.25
N CYS A 19 23.71 -29.23 -14.65
CA CYS A 19 23.62 -28.03 -13.80
C CYS A 19 22.24 -27.86 -13.15
N GLN A 20 22.13 -28.30 -11.89
CA GLN A 20 20.95 -28.09 -11.07
C GLN A 20 21.16 -26.84 -10.23
N CYS A 21 20.49 -25.76 -10.61
CA CYS A 21 20.56 -24.49 -9.90
C CYS A 21 19.34 -24.33 -9.00
N THR A 22 19.55 -23.79 -7.80
CA THR A 22 18.50 -23.58 -6.81
C THR A 22 18.58 -22.20 -6.18
N ILE A 23 17.44 -21.70 -5.73
CA ILE A 23 17.32 -20.45 -4.98
C ILE A 23 16.55 -20.68 -3.67
N PRO A 24 17.04 -20.14 -2.53
CA PRO A 24 16.33 -20.29 -1.25
C PRO A 24 15.15 -19.32 -1.19
N LEU A 25 13.92 -19.85 -1.28
CA LEU A 25 12.69 -19.07 -1.09
C LEU A 25 12.40 -18.82 0.39
N THR A 26 12.77 -19.76 1.26
CA THR A 26 12.68 -19.66 2.72
C THR A 26 13.86 -20.39 3.35
N LYS A 27 13.90 -20.51 4.69
CA LYS A 27 14.94 -21.30 5.38
C LYS A 27 14.92 -22.78 4.97
N ASP A 28 13.74 -23.30 4.62
CA ASP A 28 13.50 -24.73 4.44
C ASP A 28 13.19 -25.09 2.98
N ILE A 29 12.94 -24.10 2.12
CA ILE A 29 12.49 -24.32 0.74
C ILE A 29 13.53 -23.78 -0.24
N ASN A 30 14.12 -24.70 -1.02
CA ASN A 30 14.96 -24.39 -2.16
C ASN A 30 14.20 -24.69 -3.46
N GLN A 31 14.02 -23.66 -4.27
CA GLN A 31 13.32 -23.78 -5.55
C GLN A 31 14.31 -24.10 -6.67
N PRO A 32 14.12 -25.19 -7.44
CA PRO A 32 14.93 -25.47 -8.61
C PRO A 32 14.65 -24.45 -9.72
N LEU A 33 15.70 -24.05 -10.42
CA LEU A 33 15.68 -23.11 -11.54
C LEU A 33 16.06 -23.80 -12.84
N ASN A 34 15.38 -23.40 -13.91
CA ASN A 34 15.81 -23.66 -15.27
C ASN A 34 16.61 -22.46 -15.78
N CYS A 35 17.93 -22.59 -15.89
CA CYS A 35 18.81 -21.50 -16.33
C CYS A 35 18.72 -21.19 -17.84
N SER A 36 17.99 -21.98 -18.62
CA SER A 36 17.71 -21.69 -20.03
C SER A 36 16.44 -20.85 -20.22
N ALA A 37 15.68 -20.60 -19.16
CA ALA A 37 14.45 -19.82 -19.20
C ALA A 37 14.50 -18.68 -18.17
N LEU A 38 13.75 -17.60 -18.42
CA LEU A 38 13.64 -16.52 -17.43
C LEU A 38 13.02 -17.05 -16.13
N ALA A 39 13.64 -16.73 -15.01
CA ALA A 39 13.12 -17.09 -13.70
C ALA A 39 11.82 -16.30 -13.41
N PRO A 40 10.79 -16.94 -12.82
CA PRO A 40 9.55 -16.26 -12.49
C PRO A 40 9.74 -15.08 -11.54
N LYS A 41 9.08 -13.95 -11.84
CA LYS A 41 9.20 -12.70 -11.06
C LYS A 41 8.85 -12.88 -9.58
N CYS A 42 7.82 -13.67 -9.26
CA CYS A 42 7.41 -13.89 -7.88
C CYS A 42 8.51 -14.56 -7.05
N PHE A 43 9.15 -15.59 -7.60
CA PHE A 43 10.27 -16.26 -6.93
C PHE A 43 11.45 -15.32 -6.71
N LEU A 44 11.83 -14.53 -7.73
CA LEU A 44 12.91 -13.56 -7.58
C LEU A 44 12.62 -12.56 -6.46
N MET A 45 11.41 -12.01 -6.44
CA MET A 45 11.00 -11.04 -5.42
C MET A 45 10.97 -11.67 -4.03
N LYS A 46 10.49 -12.91 -3.90
CA LYS A 46 10.51 -13.66 -2.63
C LYS A 46 11.92 -13.88 -2.10
N VAL A 47 12.86 -14.26 -2.95
CA VAL A 47 14.24 -14.43 -2.50
C VAL A 47 14.90 -13.11 -2.16
N GLU A 48 14.60 -12.03 -2.88
CA GLU A 48 15.09 -10.70 -2.53
C GLU A 48 14.65 -10.30 -1.11
N MET A 49 13.40 -10.56 -0.74
CA MET A 49 12.90 -10.32 0.61
C MET A 49 13.53 -11.24 1.64
N PHE A 50 13.70 -12.52 1.30
CA PHE A 50 14.36 -13.47 2.19
C PHE A 50 15.81 -13.05 2.47
N ARG A 51 16.56 -12.66 1.44
CA ARG A 51 17.93 -12.16 1.56
C ARG A 51 17.97 -10.85 2.37
N ARG A 52 17.03 -9.93 2.12
CA ARG A 52 16.88 -8.69 2.88
C ARG A 52 16.62 -8.97 4.37
N SER A 53 15.80 -9.96 4.69
CA SER A 53 15.53 -10.38 6.08
C SER A 53 16.77 -10.92 6.80
N LYS A 54 17.76 -11.41 6.05
CA LYS A 54 19.05 -11.92 6.53
C LYS A 54 20.14 -10.86 6.56
N GLY A 55 19.84 -9.60 6.21
CA GLY A 55 20.84 -8.54 6.10
C GLY A 55 21.79 -8.69 4.91
N LEU A 56 21.44 -9.53 3.92
CA LEU A 56 22.23 -9.78 2.70
C LEU A 56 21.73 -8.93 1.51
N ASP A 57 21.13 -7.78 1.83
CA ASP A 57 20.66 -6.79 0.86
C ASP A 57 21.85 -6.10 0.17
N THR A 58 21.73 -5.86 -1.12
CA THR A 58 22.70 -5.08 -1.91
C THR A 58 22.55 -3.57 -1.71
N ARG A 59 21.46 -3.10 -1.08
CA ARG A 59 21.29 -1.69 -0.72
C ARG A 59 22.14 -1.35 0.50
N THR A 60 23.22 -0.60 0.25
CA THR A 60 24.15 -0.04 1.23
C THR A 60 23.52 1.04 2.12
N VAL A 61 22.34 1.55 1.76
CA VAL A 61 21.66 2.64 2.46
C VAL A 61 20.57 2.02 3.34
N GLY A 62 20.79 2.08 4.65
CA GLY A 62 19.82 1.63 5.66
C GLY A 62 18.46 2.30 5.53
N LYS A 63 17.44 1.64 6.08
CA LYS A 63 16.05 2.13 6.13
C LYS A 63 16.01 3.54 6.77
N PRO A 64 15.59 4.59 6.06
CA PRO A 64 15.36 5.90 6.68
C PRO A 64 14.24 5.79 7.71
N GLU A 65 14.42 6.38 8.90
CA GLU A 65 13.43 6.34 9.99
C GLU A 65 12.12 7.06 9.64
N GLU A 66 12.15 7.98 8.65
CA GLU A 66 11.00 8.78 8.21
C GLU A 66 10.71 8.67 6.70
N GLY A 67 10.99 7.50 6.10
CA GLY A 67 10.56 7.24 4.72
C GLY A 67 9.08 6.87 4.65
N PHE A 68 8.29 7.57 3.84
CA PHE A 68 6.98 7.06 3.40
C PHE A 68 7.22 5.81 2.53
N VAL A 69 7.31 4.65 3.19
CA VAL A 69 7.48 3.37 2.49
C VAL A 69 6.13 2.98 1.93
N ASP A 70 5.94 3.26 0.65
CA ASP A 70 4.86 2.64 -0.11
C ASP A 70 5.21 1.14 -0.24
N ASN A 71 4.76 0.35 0.74
CA ASN A 71 5.01 -1.10 0.83
C ASN A 71 4.35 -1.88 -0.32
N ASP A 72 3.63 -1.19 -1.19
CA ASP A 72 2.92 -1.75 -2.35
C ASP A 72 3.86 -2.21 -3.46
N VAL A 73 5.09 -1.69 -3.51
CA VAL A 73 6.07 -2.01 -4.56
C VAL A 73 7.01 -3.15 -4.17
N LEU A 74 7.29 -3.32 -2.88
CA LEU A 74 8.30 -4.26 -2.38
C LEU A 74 7.79 -4.95 -1.10
N TYR A 75 7.23 -6.15 -1.26
CA TYR A 75 6.68 -7.01 -0.19
C TYR A 75 7.15 -8.46 -0.36
N ASP A 76 7.05 -9.30 0.68
CA ASP A 76 7.27 -10.76 0.59
C ASP A 76 6.05 -11.45 -0.04
N PRO A 77 6.11 -11.89 -1.31
CA PRO A 77 4.95 -12.40 -1.99
C PRO A 77 4.72 -13.89 -1.71
N GLU A 78 3.46 -14.27 -1.68
CA GLU A 78 3.05 -15.65 -1.86
C GLU A 78 3.02 -16.02 -3.35
N CYS A 79 3.77 -17.06 -3.69
CA CYS A 79 3.85 -17.60 -5.04
C CYS A 79 3.11 -18.94 -5.13
N GLU A 80 2.53 -19.20 -6.29
CA GLU A 80 2.11 -20.53 -6.72
C GLU A 80 3.35 -21.39 -7.06
N SER A 81 3.17 -22.70 -7.22
CA SER A 81 4.25 -23.64 -7.54
C SER A 81 4.91 -23.38 -8.90
N ASP A 82 4.23 -22.72 -9.82
CA ASP A 82 4.75 -22.33 -11.14
C ASP A 82 5.42 -20.93 -11.14
N GLY A 83 5.52 -20.29 -9.98
CA GLY A 83 6.17 -19.00 -9.80
C GLY A 83 5.31 -17.79 -10.18
N LYS A 84 4.01 -17.98 -10.41
CA LYS A 84 3.06 -16.87 -10.49
C LYS A 84 2.71 -16.34 -9.10
N PHE A 85 2.30 -15.08 -9.05
CA PHE A 85 1.74 -14.50 -7.83
C PHE A 85 0.39 -15.15 -7.53
N LYS A 86 0.18 -15.53 -6.27
CA LYS A 86 -1.18 -15.82 -5.80
C LYS A 86 -2.01 -14.53 -5.91
N PRO A 87 -3.27 -14.58 -6.40
CA PRO A 87 -4.09 -13.39 -6.53
C PRO A 87 -4.33 -12.66 -5.21
N LYS A 88 -4.44 -13.40 -4.11
CA LYS A 88 -4.52 -12.85 -2.75
C LYS A 88 -3.13 -12.85 -2.13
N GLN A 89 -2.70 -11.69 -1.64
CA GLN A 89 -1.48 -11.50 -0.87
C GLN A 89 -1.86 -11.03 0.52
N CYS A 90 -1.17 -11.49 1.55
CA CYS A 90 -1.46 -11.15 2.93
C CYS A 90 -0.18 -10.78 3.67
N ASN A 91 -0.27 -9.77 4.53
CA ASN A 91 0.71 -9.51 5.56
C ASN A 91 0.45 -10.42 6.77
N ASN A 92 1.48 -10.67 7.58
CA ASN A 92 1.40 -11.47 8.80
C ASN A 92 0.48 -10.88 9.89
N THR A 93 -0.09 -9.69 9.67
CA THR A 93 -0.96 -8.93 10.58
C THR A 93 -2.43 -8.87 10.14
N GLU A 94 -2.90 -9.89 9.41
CA GLU A 94 -4.30 -10.08 8.96
C GLU A 94 -4.80 -9.19 7.82
N GLU A 95 -4.00 -8.20 7.40
CA GLU A 95 -4.27 -7.39 6.22
C GLU A 95 -3.95 -8.18 4.94
N CYS A 96 -4.92 -8.28 4.03
CA CYS A 96 -4.80 -8.91 2.73
C CYS A 96 -5.23 -7.98 1.58
N TRP A 97 -4.64 -8.12 0.40
CA TRP A 97 -4.97 -7.37 -0.81
C TRP A 97 -4.90 -8.26 -2.04
N CYS A 98 -5.54 -7.82 -3.12
CA CYS A 98 -5.47 -8.51 -4.41
C CYS A 98 -4.37 -7.94 -5.29
N VAL A 99 -3.67 -8.81 -6.01
CA VAL A 99 -2.64 -8.47 -6.98
C VAL A 99 -2.94 -9.07 -8.36
N ASN A 100 -2.42 -8.43 -9.40
CA ASN A 100 -2.43 -8.97 -10.75
C ASN A 100 -1.30 -10.00 -10.97
N SER A 101 -1.19 -10.52 -12.20
CA SER A 101 -0.12 -11.43 -12.62
C SER A 101 1.30 -10.85 -12.56
N ALA A 102 1.45 -9.53 -12.51
CA ALA A 102 2.73 -8.85 -12.33
C ALA A 102 3.11 -8.61 -10.85
N GLY A 103 2.23 -8.97 -9.92
CA GLY A 103 2.39 -8.74 -8.48
C GLY A 103 2.02 -7.33 -8.02
N VAL A 104 1.31 -6.55 -8.85
CA VAL A 104 0.90 -5.18 -8.54
C VAL A 104 -0.47 -5.19 -7.86
N ARG A 105 -0.60 -4.48 -6.73
CA ARG A 105 -1.83 -4.34 -5.95
C ARG A 105 -2.95 -3.66 -6.76
N ARG A 106 -4.16 -4.20 -6.65
CA ARG A 106 -5.39 -3.73 -7.33
C ARG A 106 -6.52 -3.32 -6.40
N THR A 107 -6.47 -3.74 -5.15
CA THR A 107 -7.46 -3.42 -4.12
C THR A 107 -6.79 -2.80 -2.92
N GLU A 108 -7.57 -2.14 -2.06
CA GLU A 108 -7.10 -1.82 -0.73
C GLU A 108 -6.82 -3.06 0.12
N LYS A 109 -6.16 -2.82 1.25
CA LYS A 109 -5.96 -3.84 2.27
C LYS A 109 -7.26 -4.02 3.03
N GLU A 110 -7.72 -5.25 3.08
CA GLU A 110 -8.91 -5.69 3.79
C GLU A 110 -8.53 -6.89 4.67
N ASP A 111 -9.52 -7.53 5.28
CA ASP A 111 -9.30 -8.72 6.11
C ASP A 111 -9.04 -9.97 5.24
N LYS A 112 -8.68 -11.07 5.91
CA LYS A 112 -8.41 -12.39 5.29
C LYS A 112 -9.52 -12.93 4.39
N ASN A 113 -10.75 -12.41 4.53
CA ASN A 113 -11.94 -12.81 3.79
C ASN A 113 -12.08 -12.09 2.42
N ILE A 114 -11.14 -11.23 2.03
CA ILE A 114 -11.13 -10.63 0.69
C ILE A 114 -11.12 -11.71 -0.39
N LYS A 115 -12.06 -11.60 -1.34
CA LYS A 115 -12.15 -12.48 -2.51
C LYS A 115 -11.44 -11.81 -3.67
N CYS A 116 -10.31 -12.38 -4.05
CA CYS A 116 -9.61 -11.99 -5.25
C CYS A 116 -10.09 -12.90 -6.37
N ASP A 117 -11.19 -12.52 -7.02
CA ASP A 117 -11.63 -13.19 -8.23
C ASP A 117 -10.45 -13.16 -9.21
N LYS A 118 -10.07 -14.34 -9.73
CA LYS A 118 -8.97 -14.46 -10.68
C LYS A 118 -9.34 -13.58 -11.87
N LEU A 119 -8.73 -12.39 -11.98
CA LEU A 119 -8.75 -11.57 -13.18
C LEU A 119 -8.54 -12.53 -14.35
N ASN A 120 -9.59 -12.70 -15.15
CA ASN A 120 -9.74 -13.83 -16.05
C ASN A 120 -8.45 -14.01 -16.85
N LYS A 121 -7.84 -15.20 -16.74
CA LYS A 121 -6.61 -15.53 -17.47
C LYS A 121 -6.89 -15.25 -18.95
N PHE A 122 -6.21 -14.26 -19.53
CA PHE A 122 -6.35 -13.94 -20.95
C PHE A 122 -6.02 -15.19 -21.76
N ALA A 123 -7.08 -15.84 -22.26
CA ALA A 123 -7.04 -17.08 -23.01
C ALA A 123 -7.85 -16.85 -24.29
N PRO A 124 -7.30 -16.07 -25.25
CA PRO A 124 -7.97 -15.82 -26.52
C PRO A 124 -8.27 -17.15 -27.23
N MET A 125 -9.52 -17.28 -27.67
CA MET A 125 -10.00 -18.41 -28.45
C MET A 125 -10.43 -17.89 -29.83
N VAL A 126 -10.05 -18.58 -30.90
CA VAL A 126 -10.63 -18.38 -32.24
C VAL A 126 -11.45 -19.62 -32.54
N GLY A 127 -12.77 -19.49 -32.46
CA GLY A 127 -13.68 -20.63 -32.47
C GLY A 127 -13.46 -21.55 -31.27
N ALA A 128 -13.23 -22.84 -31.51
CA ALA A 128 -12.96 -23.84 -30.47
C ALA A 128 -11.47 -23.97 -30.08
N GLN A 129 -10.56 -23.26 -30.75
CA GLN A 129 -9.13 -23.45 -30.57
C GLN A 129 -8.53 -22.37 -29.66
N LYS A 130 -7.87 -22.84 -28.59
CA LYS A 130 -7.15 -22.00 -27.63
C LYS A 130 -5.78 -21.63 -28.21
N LEU A 131 -5.52 -20.34 -28.39
CA LEU A 131 -4.26 -19.87 -28.96
C LEU A 131 -3.18 -19.74 -27.88
N TYR A 132 -2.01 -20.33 -28.15
CA TYR A 132 -0.81 -20.21 -27.34
C TYR A 132 0.12 -19.19 -27.99
N PHE A 133 0.25 -18.01 -27.40
CA PHE A 133 1.15 -16.97 -27.88
C PHE A 133 2.49 -17.06 -27.15
N THR A 134 3.59 -17.01 -27.91
CA THR A 134 4.96 -17.10 -27.38
C THR A 134 5.51 -15.75 -26.90
N ASN A 135 5.06 -14.63 -27.47
CA ASN A 135 5.48 -13.28 -27.07
C ASN A 135 4.30 -12.30 -27.19
N ILE A 136 3.67 -11.94 -26.06
CA ILE A 136 2.66 -10.88 -25.98
C ILE A 136 3.27 -9.68 -25.24
N TRP A 137 3.30 -8.52 -25.90
CA TRP A 137 3.47 -7.24 -25.21
C TRP A 137 2.11 -6.81 -24.65
N VAL A 138 1.85 -7.17 -23.39
CA VAL A 138 0.64 -6.71 -22.68
C VAL A 138 0.92 -5.30 -22.19
N TYR A 139 0.37 -4.30 -22.89
CA TYR A 139 0.12 -3.02 -22.23
C TYR A 139 -0.95 -3.30 -21.16
N TYR A 140 -0.59 -3.16 -19.89
CA TYR A 140 -1.53 -3.27 -18.78
C TYR A 140 -2.49 -2.07 -18.84
N VAL A 141 -3.55 -2.19 -19.64
CA VAL A 141 -4.75 -1.37 -19.53
C VAL A 141 -5.81 -2.36 -19.04
N ASP A 142 -6.00 -2.42 -17.72
CA ASP A 142 -7.00 -3.32 -17.15
C ASP A 142 -8.39 -2.91 -17.68
N VAL A 143 -9.23 -3.92 -17.97
CA VAL A 143 -10.62 -3.72 -18.42
C VAL A 143 -11.48 -3.13 -17.27
N GLU A 144 -11.02 -3.27 -16.03
CA GLU A 144 -11.69 -2.76 -14.82
C GLU A 144 -10.76 -1.83 -14.04
N PRO A 145 -11.24 -0.64 -13.62
CA PRO A 145 -10.45 0.31 -12.86
C PRO A 145 -10.19 -0.21 -11.42
N PRO A 146 -9.04 0.11 -10.82
CA PRO A 146 -8.76 -0.28 -9.45
C PRO A 146 -9.72 0.41 -8.48
N THR A 147 -10.26 -0.34 -7.53
CA THR A 147 -11.19 0.16 -6.52
C THR A 147 -10.42 0.57 -5.27
N PHE A 148 -9.97 1.82 -5.21
CA PHE A 148 -9.42 2.42 -3.99
C PHE A 148 -10.53 3.17 -3.25
N LYS A 149 -10.80 2.82 -2.00
CA LYS A 149 -11.74 3.50 -1.11
C LYS A 149 -10.95 4.46 -0.21
N MET A 150 -11.04 5.78 -0.46
CA MET A 150 -10.28 6.79 0.30
C MET A 150 -10.73 6.98 1.78
N ASN A 151 -10.70 5.93 2.59
CA ASN A 151 -11.16 5.92 3.97
C ASN A 151 -10.15 6.58 4.91
N ARG A 152 -8.84 6.52 4.58
CA ARG A 152 -7.77 7.11 5.40
C ARG A 152 -7.71 8.64 5.36
N LEU A 153 -8.25 9.29 4.32
CA LEU A 153 -8.33 10.76 4.28
C LEU A 153 -9.48 11.30 5.15
N ALA A 154 -10.56 10.54 5.33
CA ALA A 154 -11.76 11.00 6.02
C ALA A 154 -11.50 11.34 7.50
N GLY A 155 -10.70 10.54 8.21
CA GLY A 155 -10.44 10.76 9.64
C GLY A 155 -9.74 12.08 9.95
N GLY A 156 -8.72 12.44 9.16
CA GLY A 156 -7.99 13.71 9.33
C GLY A 156 -8.83 14.94 8.99
N VAL A 157 -9.61 14.85 7.91
CA VAL A 157 -10.48 15.96 7.47
C VAL A 157 -11.60 16.21 8.50
N ILE A 158 -12.22 15.15 9.04
CA ILE A 158 -13.27 15.28 10.06
C ILE A 158 -12.71 15.91 11.33
N ALA A 159 -11.53 15.49 11.80
CA ALA A 159 -10.91 16.08 13.00
C ALA A 159 -10.62 17.58 12.83
N ALA A 160 -10.10 17.99 11.68
CA ALA A 160 -9.84 19.39 11.39
C ALA A 160 -11.13 20.24 11.37
N ILE A 161 -12.20 19.73 10.76
CA ILE A 161 -13.50 20.41 10.72
C ILE A 161 -14.07 20.59 12.13
N VAL A 162 -14.00 19.57 13.00
CA VAL A 162 -14.50 19.67 14.38
C VAL A 162 -13.75 20.74 15.17
N VAL A 163 -12.42 20.82 15.04
CA VAL A 163 -11.60 21.84 15.72
C VAL A 163 -11.99 23.25 15.26
N VAL A 164 -12.17 23.46 13.96
CA VAL A 164 -12.58 24.76 13.41
C VAL A 164 -13.97 25.16 13.94
N LEU A 165 -14.93 24.24 13.97
CA LEU A 165 -16.27 24.51 14.50
C LEU A 165 -16.26 24.87 15.99
N LEU A 166 -15.43 24.21 16.80
CA LEU A 166 -15.28 24.53 18.23
C LEU A 166 -14.68 25.93 18.45
N ILE A 167 -13.67 26.31 17.66
CA ILE A 167 -13.06 27.65 17.73
C ILE A 167 -14.09 28.73 17.36
N VAL A 168 -14.85 28.53 16.28
CA VAL A 168 -15.90 29.48 15.86
C VAL A 168 -16.99 29.60 16.92
N ALA A 169 -17.46 28.49 17.49
CA ALA A 169 -18.47 28.49 18.54
C ALA A 169 -17.99 29.22 19.80
N ALA A 170 -16.76 28.96 20.25
CA ALA A 170 -16.15 29.66 21.38
C ALA A 170 -16.02 31.18 21.11
N GLY A 171 -15.60 31.56 19.90
CA GLY A 171 -15.52 32.96 19.48
C GLY A 171 -16.87 33.67 19.52
N LEU A 172 -17.92 33.03 18.99
CA LEU A 172 -19.28 33.58 19.03
C LEU A 172 -19.83 33.70 20.46
N LEU A 173 -19.56 32.72 21.33
CA LEU A 173 -19.94 32.80 22.74
C LEU A 173 -19.22 33.97 23.45
N LEU A 174 -17.91 34.13 23.24
CA LEU A 174 -17.15 35.25 23.82
C LEU A 174 -17.67 36.60 23.33
N LEU A 175 -17.94 36.74 22.02
CA LEU A 175 -18.54 37.95 21.46
C LEU A 175 -19.93 38.24 22.04
N PHE A 176 -20.76 37.21 22.20
CA PHE A 176 -22.08 37.34 22.79
C PHE A 176 -22.02 37.80 24.26
N PHE A 177 -21.14 37.19 25.06
CA PHE A 177 -20.94 37.57 26.46
C PHE A 177 -20.32 38.96 26.59
N TRP A 178 -19.37 39.33 25.74
CA TRP A 178 -18.81 40.66 25.69
C TRP A 178 -19.89 41.69 25.34
N ASN A 179 -20.68 41.45 24.30
CA ASN A 179 -21.76 42.36 23.92
C ASN A 179 -22.83 42.49 25.03
N ARG A 180 -23.16 41.39 25.73
CA ARG A 180 -24.02 41.45 26.93
C ARG A 180 -23.40 42.29 28.06
N ARG A 181 -22.09 42.17 28.31
CA ARG A 181 -21.39 43.00 29.30
C ARG A 181 -21.38 44.47 28.88
N ASN A 182 -21.09 44.80 27.62
CA ASN A 182 -21.11 46.17 27.09
C ASN A 182 -22.49 46.83 27.21
N LYS A 183 -23.57 46.08 26.95
CA LYS A 183 -24.95 46.57 27.19
C LYS A 183 -25.21 46.90 28.66
N LYS A 184 -24.56 46.21 29.61
CA LYS A 184 -24.67 46.47 31.05
C LYS A 184 -23.89 47.73 31.44
N TYR A 185 -22.66 47.93 30.93
CA TYR A 185 -21.87 49.16 31.18
C TYR A 185 -22.56 50.44 30.66
N ARG A 186 -23.22 50.38 29.50
CA ARG A 186 -23.98 51.51 28.95
C ARG A 186 -25.17 51.93 29.83
N LYS A 187 -25.80 50.99 30.56
CA LYS A 187 -26.89 51.30 31.49
C LYS A 187 -26.41 51.98 32.77
N THR A 188 -25.20 51.69 33.24
CA THR A 188 -24.63 52.32 34.44
C THR A 188 -24.21 53.76 34.17
N GLN A 189 -23.65 54.06 32.99
CA GLN A 189 -23.26 55.43 32.63
C GLN A 189 -24.46 56.37 32.45
N VAL A 190 -25.60 55.89 31.91
CA VAL A 190 -26.83 56.70 31.81
C VAL A 190 -27.46 56.95 33.19
N ARG A 191 -27.42 55.98 34.11
CA ARG A 191 -27.90 56.17 35.49
C ARG A 191 -27.07 57.20 36.26
N HIS A 192 -25.74 57.15 36.13
CA HIS A 192 -24.84 58.10 36.80
C HIS A 192 -24.92 59.50 36.19
N PHE A 193 -25.13 59.60 34.86
CA PHE A 193 -25.35 60.88 34.20
C PHE A 193 -26.70 61.50 34.57
N LEU A 194 -27.78 60.70 34.67
CA LEU A 194 -29.08 61.18 35.14
C LEU A 194 -29.06 61.60 36.62
N SER A 195 -28.34 60.91 37.50
CA SER A 195 -28.26 61.30 38.92
C SER A 195 -27.46 62.59 39.14
N VAL A 196 -26.42 62.84 38.35
CA VAL A 196 -25.63 64.08 38.41
C VAL A 196 -26.39 65.27 37.80
N PHE A 197 -27.20 65.06 36.75
CA PHE A 197 -28.01 66.13 36.14
C PHE A 197 -29.29 66.48 36.89
N LEU A 198 -29.86 65.56 37.67
CA LEU A 198 -31.11 65.79 38.44
C LEU A 198 -30.88 66.15 39.91
N GLY A 199 -29.63 66.25 40.38
CA GLY A 199 -29.31 66.83 41.70
C GLY A 199 -30.03 66.17 42.88
N LEU A 200 -30.07 64.82 42.91
CA LEU A 200 -30.51 64.01 44.05
C LEU A 200 -29.35 63.13 44.53
#